data_AF-A0A934S2V7-F1
#
_entry.id   AF-A0A934S2V7-F1
#
_cell.length_a   1.000
_cell.length_b   1.000
_cell.length_c   1.000
_cell.angle_alpha   90.00
_cell.angle_beta   90.00
_cell.angle_gamma   90.00
#
_symmetry.space_group_name_H-M   'P 1'
#
loop_
_entity.id
_entity.type
_entity.pdbx_description
1 polymer ?
#
loop_
_entity_poly.entity_id
_entity_poly.type
_entity_poly.pdbx_seq_one_letter_code
_entity_poly.pdbx_strand_id
1 'polypeptide(L)'
;MKCKLSILFFAGLALGAAVPFSQVQAQQLTEERLAQVLKRFPKADLNGDGKLTPEEFKAARQQLQRSRQRNARQQSQDSEQRNARQAAAARAIPTFDPGWEKDEFPPHAVSLKTPEEIMAIYKRGESGRTYADSRDAMSFPKPDDGILRIVGTGHSFTAPGYRTFPSITRAAGFEQPLSLHNGGGRTGSVSYKWEQENGIFEFDGKPLPKLLAAISNAEWEGMIWGPYTADRPKFYTSWIDFCERYNPGMKYFLIDAWPTLGQVQMQYKRKGNPESESFFTDEVFDELNDAANKTFAELVTALRETSEKVYILPTNAAMTEAAKRFNRGELPGVQGLYKVVGGKEYSIWNDQRGHLGPGFDRLEGYVFYATIYGKSPELISEPIKFKNNPSFMSEELDKIFREIAWKAVVEHPLSGVTDENGNGIGDHLE
;
A
#
# COMPACT_ATOMS: atom_id res chain seq x y z
N MET A 1 39.63 -47.95 -40.81
CA MET A 1 38.71 -49.07 -40.51
C MET A 1 37.43 -48.87 -41.30
N LYS A 2 37.06 -49.87 -42.09
CA LYS A 2 35.94 -49.88 -43.03
C LYS A 2 34.68 -50.48 -42.39
N CYS A 3 33.52 -50.10 -42.95
CA CYS A 3 32.26 -50.86 -43.00
C CYS A 3 31.43 -50.95 -41.70
N LYS A 4 30.08 -50.89 -41.69
CA LYS A 4 29.10 -50.98 -42.78
C LYS A 4 27.74 -50.39 -42.35
N LEU A 5 27.09 -49.81 -43.35
CA LEU A 5 25.70 -49.41 -43.52
C LEU A 5 24.74 -50.63 -43.41
N SER A 6 23.50 -50.41 -42.96
CA SER A 6 22.31 -51.02 -43.59
C SER A 6 21.02 -50.33 -43.16
N ILE A 7 20.43 -49.64 -44.13
CA ILE A 7 19.04 -49.21 -44.22
C ILE A 7 18.20 -50.44 -44.57
N LEU A 8 17.02 -50.59 -43.98
CA LEU A 8 15.98 -51.47 -44.53
C LEU A 8 14.61 -50.80 -44.41
N PHE A 9 14.15 -50.37 -45.57
CA PHE A 9 12.76 -50.07 -45.92
C PHE A 9 11.88 -51.29 -45.66
N PHE A 10 10.70 -51.12 -45.06
CA PHE A 10 9.51 -51.85 -45.48
C PHE A 10 8.27 -50.97 -45.31
N ALA A 11 7.71 -50.58 -46.45
CA ALA A 11 6.35 -50.08 -46.58
C ALA A 11 5.37 -51.26 -46.53
N GLY A 12 4.18 -51.02 -45.99
CA GLY A 12 3.08 -52.00 -46.01
C GLY A 12 1.83 -51.46 -45.33
N LEU A 13 0.97 -50.81 -46.12
CA LEU A 13 -0.42 -50.48 -45.80
C LEU A 13 -1.19 -51.71 -45.29
N ALA A 14 -2.02 -51.53 -44.26
CA ALA A 14 -3.32 -52.20 -44.18
C ALA A 14 -4.26 -51.40 -43.25
N LEU A 15 -5.45 -51.14 -43.80
CA LEU A 15 -6.60 -50.48 -43.20
C LEU A 15 -7.07 -51.16 -41.91
N GLY A 16 -7.72 -50.36 -41.06
CA GLY A 16 -8.94 -50.79 -40.41
C GLY A 16 -8.87 -50.99 -38.90
N ALA A 17 -9.10 -49.91 -38.15
CA ALA A 17 -10.15 -49.82 -37.12
C ALA A 17 -9.89 -48.56 -36.32
N ALA A 18 -10.61 -47.49 -36.66
CA ALA A 18 -10.86 -46.40 -35.74
C ALA A 18 -11.55 -47.00 -34.52
N VAL A 19 -10.82 -47.15 -33.41
CA VAL A 19 -11.44 -47.42 -32.12
C VAL A 19 -12.08 -46.08 -31.72
N PRO A 20 -13.42 -45.97 -31.70
CA PRO A 20 -14.03 -44.73 -31.27
C PRO A 20 -13.78 -44.63 -29.77
N PHE A 21 -12.99 -43.63 -29.36
CA PHE A 21 -13.03 -43.06 -28.02
C PHE A 21 -14.41 -42.41 -27.85
N SER A 22 -15.46 -43.21 -27.67
CA SER A 22 -16.84 -42.75 -27.48
C SER A 22 -17.65 -43.86 -26.84
N GLN A 23 -17.41 -44.06 -25.54
CA GLN A 23 -18.47 -44.40 -24.60
C GLN A 23 -18.07 -43.83 -23.25
N VAL A 24 -18.34 -42.54 -23.10
CA VAL A 24 -18.62 -41.95 -21.80
C VAL A 24 -19.72 -42.80 -21.19
N GLN A 25 -19.34 -43.72 -20.30
CA GLN A 25 -20.28 -44.39 -19.42
C GLN A 25 -21.01 -43.29 -18.67
N ALA A 26 -22.29 -43.13 -18.99
CA ALA A 26 -23.22 -42.37 -18.18
C ALA A 26 -23.11 -42.93 -16.76
N GLN A 27 -22.43 -42.19 -15.88
CA GLN A 27 -22.31 -42.55 -14.47
C GLN A 27 -23.72 -42.72 -13.91
N GLN A 28 -24.13 -43.97 -13.71
CA GLN A 28 -25.24 -44.28 -12.82
C GLN A 28 -24.85 -43.73 -11.45
N LEU A 29 -25.55 -42.68 -11.01
CA LEU A 29 -25.44 -42.16 -9.65
C LEU A 29 -25.84 -43.29 -8.70
N THR A 30 -24.89 -43.80 -7.92
CA THR A 30 -25.18 -44.84 -6.92
C THR A 30 -26.12 -44.27 -5.85
N GLU A 31 -27.02 -45.11 -5.31
CA GLU A 31 -27.97 -44.69 -4.26
C GLU A 31 -27.26 -44.06 -3.05
N GLU A 32 -26.06 -44.53 -2.71
CA GLU A 32 -25.23 -43.96 -1.63
C GLU A 32 -24.82 -42.50 -1.90
N ARG A 33 -24.48 -42.16 -3.15
CA ARG A 33 -24.11 -40.79 -3.53
C ARG A 33 -25.32 -39.86 -3.45
N LEU A 34 -26.50 -40.36 -3.83
CA LEU A 34 -27.76 -39.62 -3.75
C LEU A 34 -28.17 -39.39 -2.29
N ALA A 35 -28.03 -40.38 -1.41
CA ALA A 35 -28.28 -40.24 0.03
C ALA A 35 -27.34 -39.22 0.70
N GLN A 36 -26.06 -39.20 0.33
CA GLN A 36 -25.11 -38.19 0.83
C GLN A 36 -25.47 -36.76 0.40
N VAL A 37 -25.98 -36.60 -0.82
CA VAL A 37 -26.43 -35.29 -1.33
C VAL A 37 -27.69 -34.84 -0.60
N LEU A 38 -28.66 -35.74 -0.37
CA LEU A 38 -29.90 -35.45 0.35
C LEU A 38 -29.62 -34.96 1.77
N LYS A 39 -28.66 -35.58 2.47
CA LYS A 39 -28.22 -35.13 3.81
C LYS A 39 -27.70 -33.69 3.82
N ARG A 40 -27.10 -33.24 2.73
CA ARG A 40 -26.51 -31.89 2.60
C ARG A 40 -27.49 -30.87 2.01
N PHE A 41 -28.49 -31.34 1.26
CA PHE A 41 -29.52 -30.52 0.62
C PHE A 41 -30.90 -31.18 0.74
N PRO A 42 -31.53 -31.13 1.94
CA PRO A 42 -32.83 -31.77 2.18
C PRO A 42 -33.95 -31.25 1.26
N LYS A 43 -33.85 -30.00 0.81
CA LYS A 43 -34.81 -29.34 -0.09
C LYS A 43 -34.79 -29.85 -1.53
N ALA A 44 -33.91 -30.81 -1.86
CA ALA A 44 -33.80 -31.38 -3.19
C ALA A 44 -34.78 -32.56 -3.41
N ASP A 45 -35.25 -33.20 -2.34
CA ASP A 45 -36.34 -34.18 -2.34
C ASP A 45 -37.67 -33.41 -2.42
N LEU A 46 -38.28 -33.40 -3.61
CA LEU A 46 -39.43 -32.56 -3.90
C LEU A 46 -40.75 -33.27 -3.57
N ASN A 47 -40.75 -34.60 -3.63
CA ASN A 47 -41.93 -35.42 -3.34
C ASN A 47 -42.02 -35.86 -1.86
N GLY A 48 -40.94 -35.66 -1.08
CA GLY A 48 -40.88 -35.93 0.35
C GLY A 48 -40.78 -37.41 0.71
N ASP A 49 -40.36 -38.26 -0.22
CA ASP A 49 -40.30 -39.72 -0.03
C ASP A 49 -39.01 -40.20 0.67
N GLY A 50 -38.09 -39.27 0.95
CA GLY A 50 -36.83 -39.55 1.64
C GLY A 50 -35.72 -40.10 0.73
N LYS A 51 -35.90 -40.11 -0.60
CA LYS A 51 -34.90 -40.53 -1.59
C LYS A 51 -34.81 -39.51 -2.73
N LEU A 52 -33.60 -39.29 -3.25
CA LEU A 52 -33.40 -38.46 -4.43
C LEU A 52 -33.49 -39.31 -5.70
N THR A 53 -34.47 -39.05 -6.55
CA THR A 53 -34.49 -39.60 -7.91
C THR A 53 -33.39 -38.94 -8.77
N PRO A 54 -32.92 -39.60 -9.85
CA PRO A 54 -32.01 -39.00 -10.83
C PRO A 54 -32.53 -37.66 -11.40
N GLU A 55 -33.84 -37.54 -11.57
CA GLU A 55 -34.54 -36.35 -12.07
C GLU A 55 -34.49 -35.21 -11.05
N GLU A 56 -34.80 -35.47 -9.79
CA GLU A 56 -34.71 -34.49 -8.70
C GLU A 56 -33.27 -34.05 -8.46
N PHE A 57 -32.30 -34.98 -8.52
CA PHE A 57 -30.89 -34.65 -8.44
C PHE A 57 -30.45 -33.74 -9.60
N LYS A 58 -30.90 -34.02 -10.82
CA LYS A 58 -30.60 -33.18 -12.00
C LYS A 58 -31.23 -31.80 -11.87
N ALA A 59 -32.47 -31.70 -11.40
CA ALA A 59 -33.17 -30.44 -11.18
C ALA A 59 -32.48 -29.60 -10.09
N ALA A 60 -32.14 -30.22 -8.96
CA ALA A 60 -31.42 -29.59 -7.86
C ALA A 60 -30.04 -29.09 -8.30
N ARG A 61 -29.29 -29.88 -9.10
CA ARG A 61 -28.00 -29.48 -9.65
C ARG A 61 -28.12 -28.25 -10.57
N GLN A 62 -29.14 -28.23 -11.44
CA GLN A 62 -29.39 -27.08 -12.32
C GLN A 62 -29.77 -25.83 -11.53
N GLN A 63 -30.61 -25.95 -10.51
CA GLN A 63 -30.97 -24.83 -9.64
C GLN A 63 -29.75 -24.31 -8.86
N LEU A 64 -28.92 -25.20 -8.31
CA LEU A 64 -27.69 -24.83 -7.61
C LEU A 64 -26.70 -24.12 -8.55
N GLN A 65 -26.59 -24.58 -9.80
CA GLN A 65 -25.75 -23.97 -10.82
C GLN A 65 -26.27 -22.57 -11.22
N ARG A 66 -27.59 -22.41 -11.39
CA ARG A 66 -28.23 -21.10 -11.64
C ARG A 66 -28.05 -20.14 -10.47
N SER A 67 -28.22 -20.60 -9.24
CA SER A 67 -27.98 -19.79 -8.03
C SER A 67 -26.51 -19.39 -7.89
N ARG A 68 -25.57 -20.29 -8.17
CA ARG A 68 -24.13 -19.97 -8.21
C ARG A 68 -23.81 -18.95 -9.29
N GLN A 69 -24.34 -19.10 -10.49
CA GLN A 69 -24.17 -18.11 -11.57
C GLN A 69 -24.78 -16.75 -11.22
N ARG A 70 -25.97 -16.74 -10.60
CA ARG A 70 -26.61 -15.50 -10.14
C ARG A 70 -25.80 -14.81 -9.04
N ASN A 71 -25.33 -15.57 -8.04
CA ASN A 71 -24.47 -15.04 -6.97
C ASN A 71 -23.14 -14.54 -7.53
N ALA A 72 -22.52 -15.25 -8.47
CA ALA A 72 -21.30 -14.80 -9.14
C ALA A 72 -21.52 -13.52 -9.96
N ARG A 73 -22.64 -13.40 -10.70
CA ARG A 73 -23.01 -12.18 -11.43
C ARG A 73 -23.32 -11.00 -10.51
N GLN A 74 -23.99 -11.26 -9.38
CA GLN A 74 -24.28 -10.22 -8.40
C GLN A 74 -23.00 -9.76 -7.71
N GLN A 75 -22.12 -10.69 -7.34
CA GLN A 75 -20.81 -10.38 -6.77
C GLN A 75 -19.91 -9.64 -7.77
N SER A 76 -19.95 -9.98 -9.06
CA SER A 76 -19.23 -9.25 -10.10
C SER A 76 -19.78 -7.83 -10.26
N GLN A 77 -21.10 -7.65 -10.33
CA GLN A 77 -21.74 -6.32 -10.39
C GLN A 77 -21.42 -5.46 -9.17
N ASP A 78 -21.49 -6.01 -7.95
CA ASP A 78 -21.15 -5.31 -6.72
C ASP A 78 -19.66 -4.91 -6.71
N SER A 79 -18.78 -5.79 -7.20
CA SER A 79 -17.35 -5.52 -7.32
C SER A 79 -17.05 -4.44 -8.37
N GLU A 80 -17.73 -4.47 -9.52
CA GLU A 80 -17.61 -3.47 -10.58
C GLU A 80 -18.10 -2.11 -10.08
N GLN A 81 -19.24 -2.06 -9.40
CA GLN A 81 -19.76 -0.82 -8.85
C GLN A 81 -18.85 -0.25 -7.75
N ARG A 82 -18.30 -1.13 -6.88
CA ARG A 82 -17.31 -0.72 -5.87
C ARG A 82 -16.04 -0.18 -6.53
N ASN A 83 -15.51 -0.86 -7.53
CA ASN A 83 -14.33 -0.43 -8.27
C ASN A 83 -14.61 0.90 -8.99
N ALA A 84 -15.77 1.08 -9.62
CA ALA A 84 -16.15 2.35 -10.24
C ALA A 84 -16.19 3.51 -9.23
N ARG A 85 -16.77 3.31 -8.04
CA ARG A 85 -16.76 4.31 -6.95
C ARG A 85 -15.34 4.60 -6.46
N GLN A 86 -14.50 3.58 -6.32
CA GLN A 86 -13.10 3.73 -5.92
C GLN A 86 -12.28 4.49 -6.97
N ALA A 87 -12.46 4.19 -8.26
CA ALA A 87 -11.82 4.89 -9.37
C ALA A 87 -12.29 6.36 -9.47
N ALA A 88 -13.59 6.62 -9.29
CA ALA A 88 -14.11 7.98 -9.24
C ALA A 88 -13.50 8.79 -8.08
N ALA A 89 -13.40 8.19 -6.89
CA ALA A 89 -12.76 8.83 -5.74
C ALA A 89 -11.27 9.10 -5.97
N ALA A 90 -10.55 8.22 -6.66
CA ALA A 90 -9.14 8.42 -6.99
C ALA A 90 -8.90 9.56 -8.01
N ARG A 91 -9.91 9.89 -8.83
CA ARG A 91 -9.84 10.95 -9.86
C ARG A 91 -10.41 12.28 -9.39
N ALA A 92 -11.10 12.32 -8.26
CA ALA A 92 -11.69 13.56 -7.76
C ALA A 92 -10.56 14.50 -7.31
N ILE A 93 -10.47 15.66 -7.97
CA ILE A 93 -9.60 16.74 -7.51
C ILE A 93 -10.31 17.38 -6.30
N PRO A 94 -9.69 17.38 -5.11
CA PRO A 94 -10.27 18.02 -3.94
C PRO A 94 -10.37 19.53 -4.16
N THR A 95 -11.47 20.13 -3.70
CA THR A 95 -11.57 21.58 -3.53
C THR A 95 -11.04 21.94 -2.16
N PHE A 96 -10.19 22.97 -2.09
CA PHE A 96 -9.63 23.48 -0.85
C PHE A 96 -10.32 24.79 -0.46
N ASP A 97 -10.36 25.07 0.84
CA ASP A 97 -10.93 26.32 1.34
C ASP A 97 -10.14 27.53 0.79
N PRO A 98 -10.80 28.60 0.28
CA PRO A 98 -10.12 29.81 -0.20
C PRO A 98 -9.24 30.49 0.84
N GLY A 99 -9.41 30.21 2.13
CA GLY A 99 -8.53 30.68 3.19
C GLY A 99 -7.07 30.22 3.02
N TRP A 100 -6.80 29.14 2.29
CA TRP A 100 -5.43 28.77 1.90
C TRP A 100 -4.75 29.80 0.98
N GLU A 101 -5.51 30.65 0.29
CA GLU A 101 -4.96 31.70 -0.58
C GLU A 101 -4.66 33.00 0.19
N LYS A 102 -5.02 33.09 1.47
CA LYS A 102 -4.75 34.27 2.31
C LYS A 102 -3.36 34.20 2.92
N ASP A 103 -2.74 35.35 3.15
CA ASP A 103 -1.43 35.43 3.80
C ASP A 103 -1.47 34.91 5.25
N GLU A 104 -2.58 35.13 5.94
CA GLU A 104 -2.77 34.74 7.34
C GLU A 104 -3.97 33.81 7.51
N PHE A 105 -3.82 32.83 8.42
CA PHE A 105 -4.92 32.00 8.89
C PHE A 105 -5.82 32.78 9.87
N PRO A 106 -7.07 32.33 10.11
CA PRO A 106 -7.95 32.95 11.08
C PRO A 106 -7.27 33.19 12.45
N PRO A 107 -7.49 34.32 13.13
CA PRO A 107 -6.79 34.64 14.39
C PRO A 107 -6.99 33.63 15.53
N HIS A 108 -8.02 32.79 15.44
CA HIS A 108 -8.29 31.74 16.43
C HIS A 108 -7.55 30.43 16.14
N ALA A 109 -6.86 30.31 15.00
CA ALA A 109 -6.10 29.13 14.61
C ALA A 109 -5.13 28.71 15.72
N VAL A 110 -5.11 27.42 16.06
CA VAL A 110 -4.34 26.92 17.21
C VAL A 110 -2.83 27.11 17.03
N SER A 111 -2.29 27.05 15.81
CA SER A 111 -0.87 27.29 15.52
C SER A 111 -0.38 28.71 15.86
N LEU A 112 -1.28 29.66 16.08
CA LEU A 112 -0.97 31.04 16.47
C LEU A 112 -0.92 31.24 18.00
N LYS A 113 -1.20 30.19 18.78
CA LYS A 113 -1.29 30.23 20.26
C LYS A 113 0.03 29.84 20.92
N THR A 114 0.16 30.12 22.22
CA THR A 114 1.35 29.68 22.98
C THR A 114 1.33 28.16 23.22
N PRO A 115 2.48 27.51 23.45
CA PRO A 115 2.52 26.09 23.78
C PRO A 115 1.57 25.65 24.91
N GLU A 116 1.45 26.47 25.96
CA GLU A 116 0.58 26.23 27.11
C GLU A 116 -0.90 26.28 26.71
N GLU A 117 -1.28 27.25 25.89
CA GLU A 117 -2.64 27.38 25.37
C GLU A 117 -3.00 26.21 24.45
N ILE A 118 -2.08 25.82 23.54
CA ILE A 118 -2.25 24.67 22.64
C ILE A 118 -2.45 23.40 23.47
N MET A 119 -1.60 23.16 24.48
CA MET A 119 -1.69 22.01 25.37
C MET A 119 -3.00 22.03 26.18
N ALA A 120 -3.44 23.20 26.64
CA ALA A 120 -4.72 23.35 27.34
C ALA A 120 -5.93 23.04 26.45
N ILE A 121 -5.88 23.41 25.16
CA ILE A 121 -6.91 23.05 24.17
C ILE A 121 -6.91 21.54 23.94
N TYR A 122 -5.74 20.94 23.70
CA TYR A 122 -5.60 19.50 23.51
C TYR A 122 -6.15 18.69 24.70
N LYS A 123 -5.77 19.08 25.93
CA LYS A 123 -6.23 18.41 27.17
C LYS A 123 -7.74 18.56 27.42
N ARG A 124 -8.33 19.68 27.04
CA ARG A 124 -9.78 19.91 27.13
C ARG A 124 -10.54 18.96 26.21
N GLY A 125 -9.96 18.66 25.05
CA GLY A 125 -10.56 17.84 24.01
C GLY A 125 -11.82 18.46 23.40
N GLU A 126 -12.49 17.72 22.52
CA GLU A 126 -13.83 18.11 22.03
C GLU A 126 -14.86 17.98 23.15
N SER A 127 -15.97 18.72 23.07
CA SER A 127 -17.13 18.53 23.95
C SER A 127 -17.56 17.05 23.97
N GLY A 128 -17.24 16.34 25.05
CA GLY A 128 -17.56 14.92 25.24
C GLY A 128 -16.43 13.91 24.96
N ARG A 129 -15.19 14.35 24.69
CA ARG A 129 -14.01 13.46 24.57
C ARG A 129 -12.77 14.06 25.23
N THR A 130 -12.21 13.38 26.23
CA THR A 130 -10.84 13.61 26.69
C THR A 130 -9.88 12.84 25.77
N TYR A 131 -9.10 13.54 24.96
CA TYR A 131 -8.14 12.95 24.01
C TYR A 131 -6.77 12.61 24.62
N ALA A 132 -6.54 12.95 25.89
CA ALA A 132 -5.43 12.40 26.65
C ALA A 132 -5.68 10.92 27.00
N ASP A 133 -5.80 10.06 25.96
CA ASP A 133 -5.69 8.63 26.16
C ASP A 133 -4.23 8.32 26.52
N SER A 134 -3.99 7.34 27.39
CA SER A 134 -2.63 6.97 27.86
C SER A 134 -1.71 6.47 26.73
N ARG A 135 -2.22 6.42 25.49
CA ARG A 135 -1.57 5.98 24.26
C ARG A 135 -1.13 7.12 23.34
N ASP A 136 -1.56 8.36 23.59
CA ASP A 136 -1.05 9.50 22.83
C ASP A 136 0.34 9.85 23.35
N ALA A 137 1.35 9.29 22.71
CA ALA A 137 2.74 9.60 23.00
C ALA A 137 3.03 11.05 22.54
N MET A 138 2.89 11.98 23.48
CA MET A 138 3.08 13.42 23.26
C MET A 138 4.54 13.86 23.43
N SER A 139 5.38 12.98 23.97
CA SER A 139 6.80 13.18 24.14
C SER A 139 7.47 11.81 24.34
N PHE A 140 8.77 11.77 24.12
CA PHE A 140 9.60 10.62 24.43
C PHE A 140 10.88 11.10 25.11
N PRO A 141 11.48 10.30 26.02
CA PRO A 141 12.84 10.54 26.48
C PRO A 141 13.77 10.70 25.28
N LYS A 142 14.85 11.49 25.44
CA LYS A 142 15.89 11.58 24.42
C LYS A 142 16.40 10.16 24.13
N PRO A 143 16.28 9.66 22.89
CA PRO A 143 16.76 8.32 22.54
C PRO A 143 18.28 8.32 22.37
N ASP A 144 18.85 7.15 22.09
CA ASP A 144 20.28 7.04 21.76
C ASP A 144 20.64 7.85 20.51
N ASP A 145 21.90 8.25 20.40
CA ASP A 145 22.37 9.11 19.31
C ASP A 145 22.04 8.51 17.93
N GLY A 146 21.43 9.32 17.08
CA GLY A 146 21.01 8.95 15.72
C GLY A 146 19.57 8.41 15.60
N ILE A 147 18.88 8.08 16.70
CA ILE A 147 17.46 7.69 16.69
C ILE A 147 16.60 8.95 16.69
N LEU A 148 15.62 9.04 15.79
CA LEU A 148 14.76 10.21 15.66
C LEU A 148 13.45 10.02 16.43
N ARG A 149 12.99 11.01 17.18
CA ARG A 149 11.58 11.15 17.57
C ARG A 149 10.82 11.73 16.39
N ILE A 150 9.80 11.02 15.92
CA ILE A 150 9.10 11.38 14.68
C ILE A 150 7.63 11.66 14.94
N VAL A 151 7.17 12.85 14.53
CA VAL A 151 5.74 13.13 14.34
C VAL A 151 5.31 12.77 12.93
N GLY A 152 4.04 12.49 12.70
CA GLY A 152 3.59 12.24 11.34
C GLY A 152 2.11 12.30 11.12
N THR A 153 1.74 12.65 9.89
CA THR A 153 0.39 12.50 9.39
C THR A 153 0.37 11.44 8.29
N GLY A 154 -0.83 11.05 7.87
CA GLY A 154 -0.97 10.22 6.70
C GLY A 154 -2.26 9.44 6.67
N HIS A 155 -2.36 8.62 5.64
CA HIS A 155 -3.57 7.88 5.29
C HIS A 155 -3.27 6.43 4.95
N SER A 156 -4.19 5.77 4.23
CA SER A 156 -4.09 4.35 3.93
C SER A 156 -2.89 3.95 3.05
N PHE A 157 -2.18 4.91 2.45
CA PHE A 157 -0.96 4.67 1.67
C PHE A 157 0.31 4.92 2.50
N THR A 158 0.20 5.40 3.74
CA THR A 158 1.34 5.52 4.67
C THR A 158 1.21 4.56 5.85
N ALA A 159 -0.03 4.17 6.13
CA ALA A 159 -0.37 3.21 7.17
C ALA A 159 0.42 1.89 7.08
N PRO A 160 0.73 1.31 5.91
CA PRO A 160 1.52 0.09 5.89
C PRO A 160 2.94 0.31 6.42
N GLY A 161 3.66 1.34 5.96
CA GLY A 161 4.96 1.75 6.49
C GLY A 161 4.93 2.03 8.00
N TYR A 162 3.98 2.82 8.49
CA TYR A 162 3.82 3.08 9.93
C TYR A 162 3.56 1.81 10.76
N ARG A 163 2.96 0.77 10.18
CA ARG A 163 2.70 -0.50 10.89
C ARG A 163 3.92 -1.40 10.95
N THR A 164 4.77 -1.40 9.92
CA THR A 164 5.91 -2.31 9.80
C THR A 164 7.21 -1.70 10.31
N PHE A 165 7.39 -0.39 10.18
CA PHE A 165 8.59 0.34 10.60
C PHE A 165 8.98 0.13 12.07
N PRO A 166 8.06 0.12 13.07
CA PRO A 166 8.41 -0.21 14.46
C PRO A 166 8.90 -1.64 14.67
N SER A 167 8.40 -2.61 13.89
CA SER A 167 8.90 -3.99 13.97
C SER A 167 10.31 -4.11 13.40
N ILE A 168 10.59 -3.38 12.33
CA ILE A 168 11.89 -3.37 11.64
C ILE A 168 12.96 -2.71 12.53
N THR A 169 12.67 -1.54 13.08
CA THR A 169 13.57 -0.83 14.01
C THR A 169 13.88 -1.65 15.26
N ARG A 170 12.89 -2.34 15.82
CA ARG A 170 13.11 -3.24 16.97
C ARG A 170 14.10 -4.36 16.64
N ALA A 171 14.00 -4.94 15.44
CA ALA A 171 14.96 -5.95 14.99
C ALA A 171 16.35 -5.33 14.70
N ALA A 172 16.39 -4.06 14.30
CA ALA A 172 17.62 -3.29 14.19
C ALA A 172 18.20 -2.83 15.55
N GLY A 173 17.53 -3.15 16.66
CA GLY A 173 18.03 -2.94 18.02
C GLY A 173 17.43 -1.77 18.80
N PHE A 174 16.40 -1.09 18.30
CA PHE A 174 15.80 0.05 19.02
C PHE A 174 14.29 0.20 18.80
N GLU A 175 13.61 0.86 19.75
CA GLU A 175 12.20 1.23 19.59
C GLU A 175 12.09 2.58 18.89
N GLN A 176 11.30 2.65 17.82
CA GLN A 176 11.02 3.90 17.12
C GLN A 176 10.03 4.78 17.91
N PRO A 177 10.41 5.99 18.36
CA PRO A 177 9.48 6.93 18.96
C PRO A 177 8.63 7.61 17.87
N LEU A 178 7.31 7.34 17.86
CA LEU A 178 6.35 7.89 16.89
C LEU A 178 5.16 8.57 17.59
N SER A 179 4.77 9.76 17.12
CA SER A 179 3.45 10.35 17.40
C SER A 179 2.71 10.67 16.12
N LEU A 180 1.62 9.94 15.89
CA LEU A 180 0.90 9.97 14.61
C LEU A 180 -0.50 10.54 14.76
N HIS A 181 -0.89 11.36 13.79
CA HIS A 181 -2.27 11.80 13.59
C HIS A 181 -2.73 11.41 12.19
N ASN A 182 -3.29 10.20 12.08
CA ASN A 182 -3.65 9.60 10.80
C ASN A 182 -5.16 9.70 10.52
N GLY A 183 -5.54 9.51 9.26
CA GLY A 183 -6.93 9.44 8.79
C GLY A 183 -7.09 8.46 7.62
N GLY A 184 -8.30 8.31 7.10
CA GLY A 184 -8.57 7.50 5.90
C GLY A 184 -8.78 8.38 4.67
N GLY A 185 -8.05 8.14 3.58
CA GLY A 185 -8.13 8.97 2.37
C GLY A 185 -7.80 10.44 2.67
N ARG A 186 -8.62 11.39 2.17
CA ARG A 186 -8.44 12.84 2.36
C ARG A 186 -8.23 13.23 3.82
N THR A 187 -8.86 12.52 4.77
CA THR A 187 -8.80 12.90 6.19
C THR A 187 -7.43 12.68 6.83
N GLY A 188 -6.50 12.02 6.14
CA GLY A 188 -5.11 11.88 6.54
C GLY A 188 -4.14 12.76 5.73
N SER A 189 -4.64 13.57 4.80
CA SER A 189 -3.81 14.48 4.00
C SER A 189 -3.18 15.59 4.84
N VAL A 190 -2.09 16.17 4.34
CA VAL A 190 -1.32 17.22 5.03
C VAL A 190 -2.17 18.45 5.32
N SER A 191 -2.96 18.91 4.35
CA SER A 191 -3.83 20.08 4.53
C SER A 191 -4.98 19.78 5.48
N TYR A 192 -5.67 18.64 5.33
CA TYR A 192 -6.80 18.30 6.19
C TYR A 192 -6.39 18.19 7.66
N LYS A 193 -5.22 17.59 7.94
CA LYS A 193 -4.69 17.52 9.29
C LYS A 193 -4.29 18.90 9.81
N TRP A 194 -3.71 19.77 9.00
CA TRP A 194 -3.45 21.16 9.39
C TRP A 194 -4.75 21.88 9.80
N GLU A 195 -5.79 21.78 8.98
CA GLU A 195 -7.09 22.42 9.23
C GLU A 195 -7.73 21.88 10.52
N GLN A 196 -7.71 20.56 10.70
CA GLN A 196 -8.23 19.88 11.89
C GLN A 196 -7.49 20.27 13.16
N GLU A 197 -6.16 20.31 13.11
CA GLU A 197 -5.33 20.69 14.26
C GLU A 197 -5.57 22.14 14.66
N ASN A 198 -5.74 23.02 13.66
CA ASN A 198 -5.97 24.44 13.87
C ASN A 198 -7.41 24.79 14.25
N GLY A 199 -8.39 23.92 13.96
CA GLY A 199 -9.81 24.23 14.16
C GLY A 199 -10.27 25.36 13.25
N ILE A 200 -9.87 25.33 11.98
CA ILE A 200 -10.20 26.34 10.95
C ILE A 200 -10.97 25.70 9.79
N PHE A 201 -11.61 26.53 8.97
CA PHE A 201 -12.36 26.12 7.79
C PHE A 201 -13.46 25.11 8.11
N GLU A 202 -13.39 23.86 7.59
CA GLU A 202 -14.39 22.84 7.90
C GLU A 202 -14.40 22.45 9.40
N PHE A 203 -13.37 22.83 10.16
CA PHE A 203 -13.23 22.63 11.60
C PHE A 203 -13.38 23.90 12.44
N ASP A 204 -13.93 24.98 11.89
CA ASP A 204 -14.04 26.29 12.58
C ASP A 204 -14.55 26.14 14.03
N GLY A 205 -13.72 26.56 14.99
CA GLY A 205 -14.00 26.49 16.42
C GLY A 205 -13.95 25.10 17.07
N LYS A 206 -13.51 24.07 16.33
CA LYS A 206 -13.43 22.66 16.78
C LYS A 206 -12.04 22.04 16.50
N PRO A 207 -10.97 22.58 17.11
CA PRO A 207 -9.63 22.07 16.89
C PRO A 207 -9.42 20.69 17.54
N LEU A 208 -8.55 19.89 16.92
CA LEU A 208 -7.97 18.68 17.51
C LEU A 208 -6.43 18.74 17.40
N PRO A 209 -5.76 19.53 18.26
CA PRO A 209 -4.36 19.92 18.09
C PRO A 209 -3.40 18.88 18.69
N LYS A 210 -3.46 17.62 18.21
CA LYS A 210 -2.60 16.54 18.71
C LYS A 210 -1.12 16.80 18.39
N LEU A 211 -0.76 16.97 17.13
CA LEU A 211 0.62 17.17 16.72
C LEU A 211 1.10 18.59 17.05
N LEU A 212 0.25 19.61 16.94
CA LEU A 212 0.62 20.96 17.35
C LEU A 212 1.02 20.98 18.84
N ALA A 213 0.25 20.29 19.71
CA ALA A 213 0.59 20.19 21.11
C ALA A 213 1.88 19.39 21.36
N ALA A 214 2.12 18.32 20.59
CA ALA A 214 3.34 17.51 20.72
C ALA A 214 4.58 18.31 20.29
N ILE A 215 4.53 18.94 19.12
CA ILE A 215 5.64 19.71 18.53
C ILE A 215 6.00 20.92 19.41
N SER A 216 5.01 21.64 19.94
CA SER A 216 5.29 22.85 20.73
C SER A 216 5.70 22.60 22.17
N ASN A 217 5.54 21.38 22.70
CA ASN A 217 5.78 21.06 24.12
C ASN A 217 6.83 19.95 24.35
N ALA A 218 7.44 19.42 23.29
CA ALA A 218 8.47 18.39 23.37
C ALA A 218 9.44 18.51 22.18
N GLU A 219 10.59 17.87 22.32
CA GLU A 219 11.59 17.81 21.25
C GLU A 219 11.27 16.70 20.23
N TRP A 220 11.42 17.03 18.95
CA TRP A 220 11.22 16.13 17.81
C TRP A 220 12.30 16.37 16.76
N GLU A 221 12.74 15.29 16.10
CA GLU A 221 13.81 15.37 15.08
C GLU A 221 13.28 15.11 13.67
N GLY A 222 12.09 14.54 13.52
CA GLY A 222 11.56 14.15 12.22
C GLY A 222 10.06 14.39 12.08
N MET A 223 9.63 14.72 10.85
CA MET A 223 8.22 14.68 10.46
C MET A 223 8.04 13.87 9.18
N ILE A 224 7.06 12.95 9.17
CA ILE A 224 6.68 12.18 7.98
C ILE A 224 5.29 12.61 7.50
N TRP A 225 5.13 12.79 6.19
CA TRP A 225 3.85 13.05 5.55
C TRP A 225 3.46 11.99 4.51
N GLY A 226 2.15 11.74 4.42
CA GLY A 226 1.56 11.06 3.27
C GLY A 226 1.09 12.04 2.21
N PRO A 227 1.49 11.86 0.94
CA PRO A 227 1.09 12.73 -0.15
C PRO A 227 -0.38 12.50 -0.48
N TYR A 228 -1.10 13.55 -0.82
CA TYR A 228 -2.47 13.44 -1.31
C TYR A 228 -2.66 14.12 -2.66
N THR A 229 -3.80 13.87 -3.29
CA THR A 229 -4.08 14.43 -4.62
C THR A 229 -4.19 15.95 -4.54
N ALA A 230 -3.54 16.63 -5.51
CA ALA A 230 -3.51 18.10 -5.63
C ALA A 230 -2.90 18.84 -4.43
N ASP A 231 -1.90 18.22 -3.79
CA ASP A 231 -1.08 18.83 -2.77
C ASP A 231 -0.34 20.09 -3.28
N ARG A 232 -0.10 21.03 -2.36
CA ARG A 232 0.51 22.33 -2.65
C ARG A 232 1.63 22.60 -1.65
N PRO A 233 2.71 23.33 -2.04
CA PRO A 233 3.81 23.65 -1.12
C PRO A 233 3.33 24.25 0.21
N LYS A 234 2.38 25.19 0.17
CA LYS A 234 1.84 25.86 1.36
C LYS A 234 1.29 24.91 2.43
N PHE A 235 0.76 23.76 2.03
CA PHE A 235 0.25 22.78 2.98
C PHE A 235 1.36 22.23 3.87
N TYR A 236 2.53 22.01 3.29
CA TYR A 236 3.71 21.50 3.97
C TYR A 236 4.49 22.61 4.67
N THR A 237 4.69 23.77 4.01
CA THR A 237 5.45 24.87 4.62
C THR A 237 4.79 25.38 5.89
N SER A 238 3.45 25.36 5.99
CA SER A 238 2.74 25.68 7.23
C SER A 238 3.16 24.76 8.40
N TRP A 239 3.33 23.46 8.13
CA TRP A 239 3.86 22.51 9.13
C TRP A 239 5.34 22.74 9.39
N ILE A 240 6.16 22.95 8.35
CA ILE A 240 7.61 23.20 8.47
C ILE A 240 7.86 24.43 9.35
N ASP A 241 7.20 25.55 9.06
CA ASP A 241 7.35 26.80 9.82
C ASP A 241 7.00 26.62 11.30
N PHE A 242 5.95 25.84 11.59
CA PHE A 242 5.57 25.52 12.95
C PHE A 242 6.59 24.60 13.63
N CYS A 243 7.08 23.59 12.93
CA CYS A 243 8.12 22.68 13.40
C CYS A 243 9.43 23.43 13.70
N GLU A 244 9.96 24.20 12.75
CA GLU A 244 11.21 24.96 12.90
C GLU A 244 11.15 26.00 14.03
N ARG A 245 9.96 26.56 14.31
CA ARG A 245 9.77 27.48 15.44
C ARG A 245 10.08 26.84 16.80
N TYR A 246 9.74 25.56 16.97
CA TYR A 246 9.86 24.86 18.26
C TYR A 246 10.97 23.80 18.29
N ASN A 247 11.33 23.27 17.13
CA ASN A 247 12.30 22.19 16.93
C ASN A 247 13.18 22.52 15.71
N PRO A 248 14.08 23.51 15.83
CA PRO A 248 14.88 23.95 14.70
C PRO A 248 15.79 22.83 14.18
N GLY A 249 15.82 22.65 12.86
CA GLY A 249 16.66 21.67 12.19
C GLY A 249 16.07 20.26 12.11
N MET A 250 14.76 20.12 12.29
CA MET A 250 14.03 18.87 12.01
C MET A 250 14.28 18.37 10.57
N LYS A 251 14.19 17.05 10.39
CA LYS A 251 14.18 16.40 9.08
C LYS A 251 12.75 16.14 8.63
N TYR A 252 12.46 16.38 7.37
CA TYR A 252 11.13 16.22 6.80
C TYR A 252 11.14 15.17 5.71
N PHE A 253 10.25 14.20 5.81
CA PHE A 253 10.20 13.03 4.93
C PHE A 253 8.85 12.95 4.24
N LEU A 254 8.86 13.02 2.91
CA LEU A 254 7.67 12.89 2.08
C LEU A 254 7.67 11.52 1.43
N ILE A 255 6.59 10.77 1.64
CA ILE A 255 6.35 9.53 0.89
C ILE A 255 5.95 9.91 -0.53
N ASP A 256 6.46 9.22 -1.54
CA ASP A 256 6.13 9.47 -2.96
C ASP A 256 5.07 8.50 -3.53
N ALA A 257 4.52 7.66 -2.65
CA ALA A 257 3.53 6.61 -2.94
C ALA A 257 4.02 5.65 -4.04
N TRP A 258 3.15 5.09 -4.87
CA TRP A 258 3.54 4.08 -5.87
C TRP A 258 2.59 4.07 -7.07
N PRO A 259 2.96 3.41 -8.18
CA PRO A 259 2.13 3.35 -9.37
C PRO A 259 0.73 2.79 -9.07
N THR A 260 -0.29 3.59 -9.35
CA THR A 260 -1.71 3.23 -9.19
C THR A 260 -2.40 3.17 -10.54
N LEU A 261 -3.51 2.41 -10.61
CA LEU A 261 -4.37 2.40 -11.80
C LEU A 261 -4.95 3.79 -12.12
N GLY A 262 -5.09 4.67 -11.12
CA GLY A 262 -5.47 6.07 -11.33
C GLY A 262 -4.42 6.82 -12.14
N GLN A 263 -3.14 6.70 -11.77
CA GLN A 263 -2.03 7.30 -12.50
C GLN A 263 -1.91 6.74 -13.92
N VAL A 264 -2.07 5.42 -14.09
CA VAL A 264 -2.09 4.78 -15.42
C VAL A 264 -3.18 5.39 -16.31
N GLN A 265 -4.39 5.58 -15.77
CA GLN A 265 -5.48 6.18 -16.53
C GLN A 265 -5.20 7.63 -16.92
N MET A 266 -4.56 8.40 -16.05
CA MET A 266 -4.19 9.79 -16.34
C MET A 266 -3.07 9.87 -17.38
N GLN A 267 -1.97 9.16 -17.16
CA GLN A 267 -0.78 9.16 -18.00
C GLN A 267 -1.11 8.73 -19.44
N TYR A 268 -1.86 7.64 -19.58
CA TYR A 268 -2.22 7.06 -20.88
C TYR A 268 -3.60 7.51 -21.39
N LYS A 269 -4.22 8.51 -20.75
CA LYS A 269 -5.55 9.07 -21.11
C LYS A 269 -6.64 8.00 -21.29
N ARG A 270 -6.62 6.95 -20.46
CA ARG A 270 -7.48 5.78 -20.61
C ARG A 270 -8.80 5.94 -19.85
N LYS A 271 -9.89 5.47 -20.49
CA LYS A 271 -11.18 5.26 -19.82
C LYS A 271 -11.24 3.85 -19.23
N GLY A 272 -10.77 3.72 -17.99
CA GLY A 272 -10.80 2.46 -17.24
C GLY A 272 -9.45 1.76 -17.19
N ASN A 273 -9.41 0.59 -16.54
CA ASN A 273 -8.18 -0.18 -16.37
C ASN A 273 -7.73 -0.82 -17.69
N PRO A 274 -6.43 -1.17 -17.81
CA PRO A 274 -6.00 -2.13 -18.82
C PRO A 274 -6.76 -3.46 -18.71
N GLU A 275 -6.97 -4.13 -19.84
CA GLU A 275 -7.69 -5.42 -19.89
C GLU A 275 -6.88 -6.60 -19.34
N SER A 276 -5.55 -6.45 -19.31
CA SER A 276 -4.61 -7.50 -18.93
C SER A 276 -3.39 -6.91 -18.23
N GLU A 277 -2.78 -7.70 -17.35
CA GLU A 277 -1.52 -7.33 -16.70
C GLU A 277 -0.34 -7.22 -17.67
N SER A 278 -0.45 -7.82 -18.87
CA SER A 278 0.54 -7.66 -19.95
C SER A 278 0.75 -6.22 -20.43
N PHE A 279 -0.16 -5.30 -20.08
CA PHE A 279 0.03 -3.87 -20.30
C PHE A 279 1.19 -3.30 -19.48
N PHE A 280 1.47 -3.84 -18.30
CA PHE A 280 2.43 -3.28 -17.36
C PHE A 280 3.84 -3.82 -17.61
N THR A 281 4.43 -3.42 -18.75
CA THR A 281 5.82 -3.72 -19.05
C THR A 281 6.77 -2.88 -18.20
N ASP A 282 8.06 -3.21 -18.23
CA ASP A 282 9.10 -2.46 -17.52
C ASP A 282 9.13 -0.99 -18.00
N GLU A 283 8.95 -0.75 -19.30
CA GLU A 283 8.88 0.61 -19.87
C GLU A 283 7.66 1.39 -19.36
N VAL A 284 6.51 0.72 -19.22
CA VAL A 284 5.31 1.36 -18.66
C VAL A 284 5.52 1.77 -17.21
N PHE A 285 6.23 0.95 -16.43
CA PHE A 285 6.60 1.29 -15.06
C PHE A 285 7.62 2.42 -15.00
N ASP A 286 8.62 2.42 -15.88
CA ASP A 286 9.61 3.51 -15.99
C ASP A 286 8.92 4.84 -16.31
N GLU A 287 8.00 4.88 -17.28
CA GLU A 287 7.23 6.09 -17.62
C GLU A 287 6.39 6.62 -16.44
N LEU A 288 5.78 5.73 -15.65
CA LEU A 288 4.99 6.10 -14.47
C LEU A 288 5.87 6.63 -13.34
N ASN A 289 7.01 6.00 -13.11
CA ASN A 289 7.99 6.39 -12.10
C ASN A 289 8.60 7.76 -12.46
N ASP A 290 8.99 7.98 -13.71
CA ASP A 290 9.55 9.25 -14.17
C ASP A 290 8.55 10.41 -14.03
N ALA A 291 7.29 10.17 -14.38
CA ALA A 291 6.23 11.17 -14.20
C ALA A 291 6.01 11.53 -12.72
N ALA A 292 6.06 10.54 -11.83
CA ALA A 292 5.97 10.75 -10.39
C ALA A 292 7.19 11.53 -9.86
N ASN A 293 8.40 11.10 -10.22
CA ASN A 293 9.66 11.73 -9.82
C ASN A 293 9.69 13.20 -10.19
N LYS A 294 9.26 13.55 -11.41
CA LYS A 294 9.18 14.96 -11.83
C LYS A 294 8.25 15.77 -10.92
N THR A 295 7.06 15.24 -10.63
CA THR A 295 6.06 15.92 -9.79
C THR A 295 6.59 16.15 -8.38
N PHE A 296 7.21 15.12 -7.78
CA PHE A 296 7.78 15.23 -6.44
C PHE A 296 9.04 16.09 -6.40
N ALA A 297 9.87 16.09 -7.45
CA ALA A 297 11.03 16.96 -7.53
C ALA A 297 10.63 18.44 -7.55
N GLU A 298 9.56 18.81 -8.27
CA GLU A 298 9.02 20.17 -8.26
C GLU A 298 8.52 20.56 -6.86
N LEU A 299 7.77 19.68 -6.18
CA LEU A 299 7.30 19.91 -4.81
C LEU A 299 8.48 20.05 -3.84
N VAL A 300 9.41 19.10 -3.81
CA VAL A 300 10.57 19.13 -2.91
C VAL A 300 11.43 20.36 -3.14
N THR A 301 11.63 20.77 -4.40
CA THR A 301 12.36 22.01 -4.71
C THR A 301 11.68 23.21 -4.07
N ALA A 302 10.36 23.34 -4.20
CA ALA A 302 9.61 24.42 -3.56
C ALA A 302 9.68 24.36 -2.02
N LEU A 303 9.63 23.17 -1.42
CA LEU A 303 9.74 23.03 0.04
C LEU A 303 11.13 23.35 0.57
N ARG A 304 12.18 23.11 -0.24
CA ARG A 304 13.56 23.44 0.11
C ARG A 304 13.87 24.93 0.14
N GLU A 305 12.97 25.77 -0.38
CA GLU A 305 13.03 27.22 -0.14
C GLU A 305 12.73 27.58 1.33
N THR A 306 11.98 26.72 2.05
CA THR A 306 11.67 26.89 3.48
C THR A 306 12.61 26.09 4.38
N SER A 307 12.97 24.86 4.01
CA SER A 307 13.94 24.05 4.75
C SER A 307 14.71 23.10 3.85
N GLU A 308 16.04 23.14 3.89
CA GLU A 308 16.90 22.26 3.08
C GLU A 308 16.74 20.76 3.42
N LYS A 309 16.27 20.45 4.63
CA LYS A 309 16.17 19.08 5.19
C LYS A 309 14.89 18.35 4.79
N VAL A 310 14.51 18.48 3.53
CA VAL A 310 13.33 17.81 2.95
C VAL A 310 13.80 16.65 2.05
N TYR A 311 13.34 15.45 2.36
CA TYR A 311 13.75 14.19 1.74
C TYR A 311 12.55 13.38 1.25
N ILE A 312 12.75 12.58 0.20
CA ILE A 312 11.77 11.61 -0.29
C ILE A 312 12.02 10.25 0.36
N LEU A 313 10.95 9.60 0.81
CA LEU A 313 10.90 8.15 1.06
C LEU A 313 10.50 7.48 -0.26
N PRO A 314 11.44 6.89 -1.04
CA PRO A 314 11.23 6.50 -2.44
C PRO A 314 10.47 5.17 -2.58
N THR A 315 9.25 5.16 -2.03
CA THR A 315 8.32 4.03 -2.12
C THR A 315 7.89 3.76 -3.54
N ASN A 316 7.90 4.77 -4.42
CA ASN A 316 7.48 4.64 -5.81
C ASN A 316 8.53 3.84 -6.58
N ALA A 317 9.79 4.25 -6.47
CA ALA A 317 10.92 3.53 -7.05
C ALA A 317 10.99 2.09 -6.53
N ALA A 318 10.79 1.87 -5.23
CA ALA A 318 10.81 0.53 -4.64
C ALA A 318 9.69 -0.37 -5.20
N MET A 319 8.45 0.14 -5.28
CA MET A 319 7.32 -0.64 -5.80
C MET A 319 7.39 -0.84 -7.32
N THR A 320 7.94 0.13 -8.05
CA THR A 320 8.27 0.03 -9.47
C THR A 320 9.28 -1.08 -9.70
N GLU A 321 10.39 -1.11 -8.94
CA GLU A 321 11.38 -2.18 -9.04
C GLU A 321 10.79 -3.55 -8.67
N ALA A 322 9.96 -3.64 -7.63
CA ALA A 322 9.26 -4.87 -7.30
C ALA A 322 8.37 -5.36 -8.46
N ALA A 323 7.64 -4.46 -9.12
CA ALA A 323 6.81 -4.81 -10.26
C ALA A 323 7.62 -5.28 -11.48
N LYS A 324 8.78 -4.66 -11.74
CA LYS A 324 9.71 -5.10 -12.79
C LYS A 324 10.33 -6.47 -12.46
N ARG A 325 10.72 -6.72 -11.20
CA ARG A 325 11.14 -8.05 -10.72
C ARG A 325 10.04 -9.09 -10.89
N PHE A 326 8.77 -8.73 -10.65
CA PHE A 326 7.64 -9.62 -10.91
C PHE A 326 7.55 -10.01 -12.40
N ASN A 327 7.68 -9.05 -13.33
CA ASN A 327 7.67 -9.32 -14.77
C ASN A 327 8.78 -10.30 -15.19
N ARG A 328 9.92 -10.29 -14.49
CA ARG A 328 11.04 -11.21 -14.71
C ARG A 328 10.91 -12.56 -13.99
N GLY A 329 9.87 -12.74 -13.18
CA GLY A 329 9.65 -13.97 -12.41
C GLY A 329 10.53 -14.09 -11.16
N GLU A 330 11.05 -12.97 -10.65
CA GLU A 330 12.02 -12.92 -9.56
C GLU A 330 11.37 -12.78 -8.18
N LEU A 331 10.03 -12.73 -8.08
CA LEU A 331 9.31 -12.61 -6.80
C LEU A 331 8.62 -13.92 -6.41
N PRO A 332 9.28 -14.84 -5.67
CA PRO A 332 8.70 -16.13 -5.33
C PRO A 332 7.40 -15.97 -4.52
N GLY A 333 6.36 -16.70 -4.92
CA GLY A 333 5.05 -16.70 -4.25
C GLY A 333 4.11 -15.54 -4.62
N VAL A 334 4.62 -14.47 -5.24
CA VAL A 334 3.80 -13.38 -5.80
C VAL A 334 3.14 -13.86 -7.09
N GLN A 335 1.86 -13.55 -7.27
CA GLN A 335 1.02 -14.13 -8.33
C GLN A 335 0.54 -13.13 -9.38
N GLY A 336 0.56 -11.84 -9.08
CA GLY A 336 0.04 -10.80 -9.97
C GLY A 336 0.55 -9.41 -9.59
N LEU A 337 0.27 -8.44 -10.47
CA LEU A 337 0.53 -7.02 -10.23
C LEU A 337 -0.68 -6.38 -9.56
N TYR A 338 -1.83 -6.38 -10.25
CA TYR A 338 -3.05 -5.72 -9.79
C TYR A 338 -4.17 -6.74 -9.66
N LYS A 339 -4.63 -7.00 -8.42
CA LYS A 339 -5.71 -7.96 -8.15
C LYS A 339 -7.00 -7.67 -8.95
N VAL A 340 -7.31 -6.41 -9.18
CA VAL A 340 -8.51 -6.01 -9.96
C VAL A 340 -8.38 -6.25 -11.47
N VAL A 341 -7.17 -6.55 -11.96
CA VAL A 341 -6.90 -6.91 -13.37
C VAL A 341 -6.64 -8.41 -13.47
N GLY A 342 -5.65 -8.94 -12.74
CA GLY A 342 -5.23 -10.35 -12.81
C GLY A 342 -6.06 -11.31 -11.97
N GLY A 343 -6.87 -10.82 -11.01
CA GLY A 343 -7.72 -11.63 -10.15
C GLY A 343 -6.97 -12.50 -9.12
N LYS A 344 -5.66 -12.30 -8.95
CA LYS A 344 -4.81 -13.12 -8.07
C LYS A 344 -4.77 -12.57 -6.65
N GLU A 345 -4.85 -13.45 -5.66
CA GLU A 345 -4.90 -13.04 -4.24
C GLU A 345 -3.60 -12.37 -3.80
N TYR A 346 -2.46 -12.96 -4.19
CA TYR A 346 -1.13 -12.46 -3.83
C TYR A 346 -0.59 -11.55 -4.93
N SER A 347 -1.33 -10.47 -5.19
CA SER A 347 -0.90 -9.41 -6.11
C SER A 347 -0.19 -8.28 -5.36
N ILE A 348 0.71 -7.53 -6.03
CA ILE A 348 1.39 -6.35 -5.46
C ILE A 348 0.38 -5.29 -4.98
N TRP A 349 -0.66 -5.03 -5.77
CA TRP A 349 -1.75 -4.10 -5.45
C TRP A 349 -3.08 -4.83 -5.30
N ASN A 350 -3.77 -4.56 -4.19
CA ASN A 350 -4.93 -5.32 -3.74
C ASN A 350 -6.27 -4.81 -4.28
N ASP A 351 -6.38 -3.53 -4.65
CA ASP A 351 -7.65 -2.93 -5.05
C ASP A 351 -7.52 -1.84 -6.12
N GLN A 352 -8.67 -1.28 -6.51
CA GLN A 352 -8.75 -0.26 -7.56
C GLN A 352 -8.05 1.05 -7.18
N ARG A 353 -7.97 1.36 -5.89
CA ARG A 353 -7.29 2.56 -5.41
C ARG A 353 -5.78 2.40 -5.49
N GLY A 354 -5.29 1.18 -5.33
CA GLY A 354 -3.88 0.85 -5.31
C GLY A 354 -3.34 0.57 -3.91
N HIS A 355 -4.17 0.15 -2.94
CA HIS A 355 -3.61 -0.30 -1.66
C HIS A 355 -2.69 -1.51 -1.86
N LEU A 356 -1.61 -1.58 -1.08
CA LEU A 356 -0.68 -2.70 -1.13
C LEU A 356 -1.38 -4.03 -0.83
N GLY A 357 -0.93 -5.06 -1.56
CA GLY A 357 -1.27 -6.45 -1.34
C GLY A 357 -0.66 -7.01 -0.06
N PRO A 358 -1.08 -8.22 0.35
CA PRO A 358 -0.54 -8.87 1.54
C PRO A 358 0.99 -8.96 1.46
N GLY A 359 1.71 -8.57 2.52
CA GLY A 359 3.18 -8.70 2.62
C GLY A 359 3.97 -7.51 2.08
N PHE A 360 3.44 -6.76 1.11
CA PHE A 360 4.13 -5.60 0.52
C PHE A 360 4.24 -4.40 1.47
N ASP A 361 3.48 -4.40 2.56
CA ASP A 361 3.65 -3.45 3.67
C ASP A 361 5.05 -3.51 4.30
N ARG A 362 5.75 -4.64 4.17
CA ARG A 362 7.15 -4.78 4.61
C ARG A 362 8.10 -3.97 3.75
N LEU A 363 7.92 -4.01 2.43
CA LEU A 363 8.77 -3.26 1.50
C LEU A 363 8.68 -1.75 1.79
N GLU A 364 7.47 -1.22 2.01
CA GLU A 364 7.30 0.17 2.43
C GLU A 364 8.03 0.48 3.76
N GLY A 365 7.89 -0.39 4.76
CA GLY A 365 8.59 -0.23 6.05
C GLY A 365 10.13 -0.29 5.92
N TYR A 366 10.65 -1.11 5.00
CA TYR A 366 12.07 -1.17 4.72
C TYR A 366 12.57 0.12 4.06
N VAL A 367 11.80 0.71 3.15
CA VAL A 367 12.12 2.04 2.58
C VAL A 367 12.16 3.10 3.67
N PHE A 368 11.22 3.06 4.63
CA PHE A 368 11.23 3.99 5.76
C PHE A 368 12.51 3.86 6.57
N TYR A 369 12.84 2.64 6.99
CA TYR A 369 14.06 2.37 7.75
C TYR A 369 15.32 2.81 6.99
N ALA A 370 15.44 2.40 5.73
CA ALA A 370 16.60 2.67 4.91
C ALA A 370 16.83 4.18 4.68
N THR A 371 15.76 4.93 4.40
CA THR A 371 15.86 6.37 4.16
C THR A 371 16.14 7.14 5.46
N ILE A 372 15.40 6.85 6.53
CA ILE A 372 15.47 7.62 7.77
C ILE A 372 16.81 7.40 8.47
N TYR A 373 17.30 6.17 8.46
CA TYR A 373 18.51 5.78 9.18
C TYR A 373 19.73 5.57 8.30
N GLY A 374 19.62 5.74 6.99
CA GLY A 374 20.74 5.58 6.06
C GLY A 374 21.41 4.21 6.15
N LYS A 375 20.65 3.14 6.41
CA LYS A 375 21.20 1.79 6.61
C LYS A 375 20.40 0.78 5.82
N SER A 376 21.09 -0.11 5.12
CA SER A 376 20.47 -1.21 4.40
C SER A 376 19.72 -2.12 5.38
N PRO A 377 18.44 -2.43 5.11
CA PRO A 377 17.69 -3.43 5.87
C PRO A 377 18.32 -4.83 5.78
N GLU A 378 19.20 -5.10 4.80
CA GLU A 378 19.94 -6.36 4.69
C GLU A 378 20.91 -6.59 5.86
N LEU A 379 21.32 -5.51 6.54
CA LEU A 379 22.21 -5.60 7.71
C LEU A 379 21.50 -6.04 9.00
N ILE A 380 20.16 -6.11 8.98
CA ILE A 380 19.39 -6.56 10.15
C ILE A 380 19.43 -8.09 10.22
N SER A 381 20.27 -8.62 11.12
CA SER A 381 20.43 -10.06 11.36
C SER A 381 19.31 -10.69 12.19
N GLU A 382 18.64 -9.91 13.03
CA GLU A 382 17.59 -10.41 13.92
C GLU A 382 16.28 -10.71 13.15
N PRO A 383 15.57 -11.79 13.49
CA PRO A 383 14.26 -12.08 12.88
C PRO A 383 13.24 -10.98 13.15
N ILE A 384 12.64 -10.45 12.09
CA ILE A 384 11.65 -9.37 12.19
C ILE A 384 10.26 -9.95 12.47
N LYS A 385 9.69 -9.57 13.62
CA LYS A 385 8.36 -10.02 14.04
C LYS A 385 7.28 -9.09 13.49
N PHE A 386 6.75 -9.42 12.32
CA PHE A 386 5.59 -8.75 11.74
C PHE A 386 4.27 -9.30 12.30
N LYS A 387 3.28 -8.43 12.50
CA LYS A 387 1.95 -8.81 13.02
C LYS A 387 1.19 -9.75 12.08
N ASN A 388 1.33 -9.55 10.77
CA ASN A 388 0.72 -10.36 9.74
C ASN A 388 1.83 -11.07 8.94
N ASN A 389 1.69 -12.39 8.75
CA ASN A 389 2.62 -13.17 7.96
C ASN A 389 1.86 -14.03 6.95
N PRO A 390 1.59 -13.51 5.74
CA PRO A 390 0.98 -14.28 4.66
C PRO A 390 1.79 -15.54 4.34
N SER A 391 1.12 -16.64 4.01
CA SER A 391 1.78 -17.95 3.85
C SER A 391 2.82 -18.03 2.73
N PHE A 392 2.76 -17.11 1.76
CA PHE A 392 3.69 -17.07 0.63
C PHE A 392 4.97 -16.27 0.96
N MET A 393 5.00 -15.52 2.08
CA MET A 393 6.18 -14.80 2.51
C MET A 393 7.26 -15.79 2.93
N SER A 394 8.32 -15.90 2.14
CA SER A 394 9.52 -16.67 2.44
C SER A 394 10.66 -15.76 2.90
N GLU A 395 11.71 -16.35 3.48
CA GLU A 395 12.96 -15.64 3.79
C GLU A 395 13.62 -15.07 2.52
N GLU A 396 13.53 -15.80 1.40
CA GLU A 396 14.03 -15.36 0.09
C GLU A 396 13.30 -14.11 -0.40
N LEU A 397 11.96 -14.09 -0.34
CA LEU A 397 11.18 -12.91 -0.73
C LEU A 397 11.45 -11.71 0.20
N ASP A 398 11.61 -11.96 1.51
CA ASP A 398 11.98 -10.92 2.46
C ASP A 398 13.34 -10.30 2.14
N LYS A 399 14.35 -11.12 1.80
CA LYS A 399 15.67 -10.65 1.37
C LYS A 399 15.56 -9.77 0.12
N ILE A 400 14.80 -10.20 -0.87
CA ILE A 400 14.55 -9.42 -2.09
C ILE A 400 13.91 -8.07 -1.75
N PHE A 401 12.95 -8.01 -0.82
CA PHE A 401 12.36 -6.74 -0.41
C PHE A 401 13.38 -5.80 0.25
N ARG A 402 14.32 -6.32 1.05
CA ARG A 402 15.38 -5.52 1.67
C ARG A 402 16.33 -4.94 0.61
N GLU A 403 16.75 -5.77 -0.34
CA GLU A 403 17.57 -5.36 -1.49
C GLU A 403 16.88 -4.26 -2.33
N ILE A 404 15.59 -4.45 -2.65
CA ILE A 404 14.80 -3.46 -3.40
C ILE A 404 14.75 -2.13 -2.64
N ALA A 405 14.48 -2.17 -1.33
CA ALA A 405 14.39 -0.96 -0.53
C ALA A 405 15.73 -0.21 -0.50
N TRP A 406 16.85 -0.91 -0.30
CA TRP A 406 18.16 -0.28 -0.28
C TRP A 406 18.50 0.35 -1.63
N LYS A 407 18.33 -0.42 -2.73
CA LYS A 407 18.51 0.06 -4.10
C LYS A 407 17.71 1.33 -4.37
N ALA A 408 16.40 1.31 -4.06
CA ALA A 408 15.52 2.45 -4.27
C ALA A 408 15.96 3.68 -3.48
N VAL A 409 16.50 3.51 -2.27
CA VAL A 409 16.96 4.60 -1.43
C VAL A 409 18.26 5.22 -1.94
N VAL A 410 19.28 4.42 -2.23
CA VAL A 410 20.60 4.95 -2.62
C VAL A 410 20.65 5.48 -4.06
N GLU A 411 19.74 5.01 -4.93
CA GLU A 411 19.65 5.49 -6.32
C GLU A 411 18.72 6.71 -6.48
N HIS A 412 17.90 7.04 -5.47
CA HIS A 412 16.95 8.15 -5.58
C HIS A 412 17.58 9.50 -5.19
N PRO A 413 17.64 10.49 -6.10
CA PRO A 413 18.41 11.73 -5.89
C PRO A 413 17.89 12.62 -4.76
N LEU A 414 16.66 12.41 -4.29
CA LEU A 414 16.05 13.19 -3.21
C LEU A 414 15.92 12.41 -1.89
N SER A 415 16.44 11.18 -1.80
CA SER A 415 16.41 10.42 -0.53
C SER A 415 17.35 11.00 0.52
N GLY A 416 18.44 11.65 0.08
CA GLY A 416 19.51 12.11 0.96
C GLY A 416 20.47 11.02 1.40
N VAL A 417 20.40 9.83 0.81
CA VAL A 417 21.27 8.68 1.10
C VAL A 417 22.00 8.26 -0.17
N THR A 418 23.31 8.05 -0.06
CA THR A 418 24.18 7.47 -1.08
C THR A 418 25.03 6.37 -0.42
N ASP A 419 25.51 5.40 -1.20
CA ASP A 419 26.35 4.28 -0.73
C ASP A 419 27.40 3.99 -1.80
N GLU A 420 28.41 4.84 -1.89
CA GLU A 420 29.43 4.75 -2.95
C GLU A 420 30.32 3.51 -2.79
N ASN A 421 30.52 3.05 -1.55
CA ASN A 421 31.39 1.92 -1.23
C ASN A 421 30.65 0.56 -1.23
N GLY A 422 29.31 0.56 -1.27
CA GLY A 422 28.47 -0.62 -1.34
C GLY A 422 28.41 -1.43 -0.04
N ASN A 423 28.69 -0.80 1.11
CA ASN A 423 28.71 -1.50 2.40
C ASN A 423 27.34 -1.54 3.10
N GLY A 424 26.31 -0.93 2.52
CA GLY A 424 24.97 -0.86 3.09
C GLY A 424 24.81 0.20 4.17
N ILE A 425 25.75 1.13 4.31
CA ILE A 425 25.71 2.28 5.20
C ILE A 425 25.78 3.54 4.34
N GLY A 426 24.91 4.50 4.63
CA GLY A 426 24.86 5.75 3.90
C GLY A 426 26.13 6.57 4.14
N ASP A 427 26.73 7.10 3.07
CA ASP A 427 28.01 7.82 3.13
C ASP A 427 27.98 9.02 4.10
N HIS A 428 26.81 9.60 4.35
CA HIS A 428 26.60 10.70 5.30
C HIS A 428 26.68 10.29 6.78
N LEU A 429 26.86 9.01 7.08
CA LEU A 429 27.03 8.46 8.43
C LEU A 429 28.50 8.11 8.74
N GLU A 430 29.38 8.15 7.74
CA GLU A 430 30.82 7.94 7.85
C GLU A 430 31.56 9.28 7.82
#